data_AF-A0A9E5IDG5-F1
#
_entry.id   AF-A0A9E5IDG5-F1
#
_cell.length_a   1.000
_cell.length_b   1.000
_cell.length_c   1.000
_cell.angle_alpha   90.00
_cell.angle_beta   90.00
_cell.angle_gamma   90.00
#
_symmetry.space_group_name_H-M   'P 1'
#
loop_
_entity.id
_entity.type
_entity.pdbx_description
1 polymer ?
#
loop_
_entity_poly.entity_id
_entity_poly.type
_entity_poly.pdbx_seq_one_letter_code
_entity_poly.pdbx_strand_id
1 'polypeptide(L)'
;MAMPFQTVRDVLRHAVTRFNTEQLYFGHGSDNAFDEAAYLLLHTLKLPLDRLEPFLDARLTAQEIITLLGLIERRAKDRVPVAYLTKEALLGEYRFYVDERV
;
A
#
# COMPACT_ATOMS: atom_id res chain seq x y z
N MET A 1 -1.18 24.34 6.10
CA MET A 1 -0.08 23.63 5.42
C MET A 1 -0.66 22.98 4.18
N ALA A 2 -0.08 23.23 3.00
CA ALA A 2 -0.46 22.48 1.80
C ALA A 2 -0.06 21.02 2.00
N MET A 3 -0.98 20.08 1.73
CA MET A 3 -0.62 18.67 1.70
C MET A 3 0.25 18.43 0.46
N PRO A 4 1.45 17.82 0.59
CA PRO A 4 2.39 17.68 -0.52
C PRO A 4 1.95 16.62 -1.55
N PHE A 5 0.90 15.87 -1.25
CA PHE A 5 0.33 14.84 -2.12
C PHE A 5 -1.09 15.23 -2.50
N GLN A 6 -1.46 15.00 -3.76
CA GLN A 6 -2.80 15.30 -4.25
C GLN A 6 -3.45 14.08 -4.89
N THR A 7 -2.66 13.19 -5.48
CA THR A 7 -3.12 12.06 -6.28
C THR A 7 -2.63 10.72 -5.76
N VAL A 8 -3.26 9.64 -6.21
CA VAL A 8 -2.81 8.26 -5.99
C VAL A 8 -1.37 8.08 -6.48
N ARG A 9 -1.03 8.63 -7.65
CA ARG A 9 0.33 8.59 -8.22
C ARG A 9 1.37 9.20 -7.28
N ASP A 10 1.06 10.32 -6.64
CA ASP A 10 2.00 11.00 -5.73
C ASP A 10 2.34 10.12 -4.51
N VAL A 11 1.29 9.52 -3.93
CA VAL A 11 1.41 8.65 -2.75
C VAL A 11 2.09 7.34 -3.11
N LEU A 12 1.77 6.73 -4.26
CA LEU A 12 2.41 5.50 -4.74
C LEU A 12 3.91 5.70 -4.94
N ARG A 13 4.30 6.76 -5.67
CA ARG A 13 5.72 7.10 -5.88
C ARG A 13 6.46 7.31 -4.56
N HIS A 14 5.79 7.94 -3.58
CA HIS A 14 6.35 8.09 -2.24
C HIS A 14 6.52 6.75 -1.52
N ALA A 15 5.49 5.89 -1.51
CA ALA A 15 5.51 4.58 -0.88
C ALA A 15 6.67 3.72 -1.40
N VAL A 16 6.81 3.62 -2.73
CA VAL A 16 7.90 2.86 -3.37
C VAL A 16 9.26 3.38 -2.96
N THR A 17 9.44 4.71 -2.92
CA THR A 17 10.69 5.33 -2.47
C THR A 17 10.99 4.95 -1.02
N ARG A 18 10.00 5.02 -0.13
CA ARG A 18 10.16 4.68 1.29
C ARG A 18 10.49 3.21 1.48
N PHE A 19 9.77 2.30 0.82
CA PHE A 19 9.97 0.86 0.95
C PHE A 19 11.35 0.42 0.45
N ASN A 20 11.82 0.99 -0.67
CA ASN A 20 13.17 0.74 -1.16
C ASN A 20 14.25 1.32 -0.23
N THR A 21 14.01 2.50 0.34
CA THR A 21 14.94 3.15 1.29
C THR A 21 15.14 2.30 2.54
N GLU A 22 14.06 1.72 3.07
CA GLU A 22 14.12 0.84 4.25
C GLU A 22 14.55 -0.60 3.92
N GLN A 23 14.82 -0.90 2.64
CA GLN A 23 15.23 -2.22 2.14
C GLN A 23 14.31 -3.35 2.61
N LEU A 24 13.00 -3.13 2.46
CA LEU A 24 11.99 -4.10 2.87
C LEU A 24 12.11 -5.39 2.04
N TYR A 25 11.87 -6.51 2.71
CA TYR A 25 11.65 -7.78 2.03
C TYR A 25 10.20 -7.89 1.59
N PHE A 26 9.99 -8.39 0.38
CA PHE A 26 8.69 -8.60 -0.24
C PHE A 26 8.43 -10.11 -0.36
N GLY A 27 7.23 -10.53 0.04
CA GLY A 27 6.77 -11.93 0.08
C GLY A 27 5.26 -11.95 0.33
N HIS A 28 4.62 -13.12 0.27
CA HIS A 28 3.15 -13.26 0.40
C HIS A 28 2.33 -12.62 -0.73
N GLY A 29 2.79 -12.74 -1.98
CA GLY A 29 2.03 -12.34 -3.18
C GLY A 29 2.41 -11.00 -3.80
N SER A 30 3.49 -10.35 -3.35
CA SER A 30 4.08 -9.18 -4.01
C SER A 30 5.57 -9.39 -4.26
N ASP A 31 6.03 -9.09 -5.48
CA ASP A 31 7.39 -9.40 -5.92
C ASP A 31 8.36 -8.23 -5.70
N ASN A 32 7.85 -7.02 -5.49
CA ASN A 32 8.65 -5.82 -5.33
C ASN A 32 7.90 -4.71 -4.56
N ALA A 33 8.60 -3.61 -4.27
CA ALA A 33 8.07 -2.44 -3.58
C ALA A 33 6.87 -1.78 -4.28
N PHE A 34 6.83 -1.83 -5.61
CA PHE A 34 5.74 -1.25 -6.39
C PHE A 34 4.46 -2.05 -6.22
N ASP A 35 4.52 -3.38 -6.37
CA ASP A 35 3.34 -4.24 -6.25
C ASP A 35 2.75 -4.18 -4.84
N GLU A 36 3.61 -4.23 -3.82
CA GLU A 36 3.16 -4.16 -2.43
C GLU A 36 2.57 -2.77 -2.11
N ALA A 37 3.17 -1.68 -2.61
CA ALA A 37 2.62 -0.34 -2.45
C ALA A 37 1.29 -0.16 -3.19
N ALA A 38 1.17 -0.67 -4.42
CA ALA A 38 -0.06 -0.63 -5.19
C ALA A 38 -1.18 -1.38 -4.47
N TYR A 39 -0.89 -2.59 -3.98
CA TYR A 39 -1.84 -3.39 -3.20
C TYR A 39 -2.29 -2.65 -1.93
N LEU A 40 -1.34 -2.10 -1.15
CA LEU A 40 -1.66 -1.32 0.06
C LEU A 40 -2.61 -0.16 -0.24
N LEU A 41 -2.31 0.62 -1.29
CA LEU A 41 -3.10 1.78 -1.68
C LEU A 41 -4.50 1.38 -2.16
N LEU A 42 -4.58 0.44 -3.11
CA LEU A 42 -5.86 -0.01 -3.68
C LEU A 42 -6.74 -0.65 -2.61
N HIS A 43 -6.17 -1.51 -1.76
CA HIS A 43 -6.91 -2.14 -0.67
C HIS A 43 -7.43 -1.09 0.32
N THR A 44 -6.58 -0.15 0.76
CA THR A 44 -6.98 0.89 1.73
C THR A 44 -8.08 1.79 1.17
N LEU A 45 -8.00 2.13 -0.13
CA LEU A 45 -8.99 2.96 -0.82
C LEU A 45 -10.23 2.16 -1.29
N LYS A 46 -10.28 0.85 -1.02
CA LYS A 46 -11.37 -0.05 -1.45
C LYS A 46 -11.58 -0.05 -2.98
N LEU A 47 -10.48 0.05 -3.73
CA LEU A 47 -10.45 0.01 -5.18
C LEU A 47 -10.19 -1.42 -5.71
N PRO A 48 -10.53 -1.71 -6.97
CA PRO A 48 -10.16 -2.98 -7.61
C PRO A 48 -8.64 -3.19 -7.58
N LEU A 49 -8.20 -4.29 -6.97
CA LEU A 49 -6.77 -4.58 -6.74
C LEU A 49 -6.01 -4.92 -8.03
N ASP A 50 -6.74 -5.29 -9.08
CA ASP A 50 -6.24 -5.63 -10.41
C ASP A 50 -6.14 -4.41 -11.35
N ARG A 51 -6.53 -3.21 -10.89
CA ARG A 51 -6.61 -2.01 -11.74
C ARG A 51 -6.10 -0.78 -11.02
N LEU A 52 -4.84 -0.42 -11.27
CA LEU A 52 -4.23 0.78 -10.69
C LEU A 52 -4.34 2.00 -11.62
N GLU A 53 -4.08 1.77 -12.91
CA GLU A 53 -3.89 2.79 -13.93
C GLU A 53 -5.03 3.81 -14.03
N PRO A 54 -6.31 3.41 -13.96
CA PRO A 54 -7.42 4.36 -14.04
C PRO A 54 -7.46 5.37 -12.88
N PHE A 55 -6.85 5.04 -11.75
CA PHE A 55 -6.94 5.82 -10.52
C PHE A 55 -5.70 6.69 -10.26
N LEU A 56 -4.63 6.55 -11.06
CA LEU A 56 -3.37 7.25 -10.79
C LEU A 56 -3.54 8.77 -10.68
N ASP A 57 -4.41 9.36 -11.51
CA ASP A 57 -4.66 10.80 -11.54
C ASP A 57 -5.87 11.21 -10.67
N ALA A 58 -6.49 10.26 -9.96
CA ALA A 58 -7.58 10.54 -9.03
C ALA A 58 -7.07 11.34 -7.83
N ARG A 59 -7.79 12.39 -7.46
CA ARG A 59 -7.49 13.18 -6.27
C ARG A 59 -7.93 12.45 -5.02
N LEU A 60 -7.11 12.56 -3.98
CA LEU A 60 -7.40 12.00 -2.66
C LEU A 60 -7.92 13.09 -1.73
N THR A 61 -8.82 12.70 -0.85
CA THR A 61 -9.21 13.49 0.31
C THR A 61 -8.04 13.58 1.30
N ALA A 62 -8.05 14.61 2.13
CA ALA A 62 -7.04 14.78 3.18
C ALA A 62 -6.98 13.56 4.12
N GLN A 63 -8.13 12.96 4.44
CA GLN A 63 -8.20 11.79 5.32
C GLN A 63 -7.57 10.55 4.67
N GLU A 64 -7.81 10.33 3.36
CA GLU A 64 -7.18 9.23 2.63
C GLU A 64 -5.65 9.40 2.60
N ILE A 65 -5.15 10.60 2.33
CA ILE A 65 -3.71 10.89 2.34
C ILE A 65 -3.11 10.59 3.72
N ILE A 66 -3.72 11.11 4.80
CA ILE A 66 -3.24 10.86 6.17
C ILE A 66 -3.20 9.36 6.48
N THR A 67 -4.26 8.63 6.11
CA THR A 67 -4.38 7.20 6.37
C THR A 67 -3.32 6.41 5.61
N LEU A 68 -3.13 6.69 4.32
CA LEU A 68 -2.14 6.02 3.48
C LEU A 68 -0.71 6.28 3.98
N LEU A 69 -0.38 7.53 4.31
CA LEU A 69 0.94 7.87 4.84
C LEU A 69 1.22 7.17 6.17
N GLY A 70 0.22 7.07 7.04
CA GLY A 70 0.33 6.32 8.30
C GLY A 70 0.65 4.84 8.08
N LEU A 71 -0.05 4.20 7.13
CA LEU A 71 0.19 2.79 6.79
C LEU A 71 1.55 2.57 6.10
N ILE A 72 1.96 3.47 5.21
CA ILE A 72 3.28 3.43 4.56
C ILE A 72 4.38 3.51 5.62
N GLU A 73 4.29 4.46 6.56
CA GLU A 73 5.29 4.60 7.62
C GLU A 73 5.30 3.40 8.55
N ARG A 74 4.13 2.83 8.89
CA ARG A 74 4.04 1.60 9.68
C ARG A 74 4.70 0.42 8.97
N ARG A 75 4.41 0.22 7.67
CA ARG A 75 5.06 -0.82 6.85
C ARG A 75 6.58 -0.62 6.78
N ALA A 76 7.02 0.61 6.61
CA ALA A 76 8.43 0.98 6.44
C ALA A 76 9.24 0.80 7.73
N LYS A 77 8.74 1.30 8.87
CA LYS A 77 9.46 1.29 10.15
C LYS A 77 9.27 0.01 10.93
N ASP A 78 8.02 -0.42 11.09
CA ASP A 78 7.69 -1.58 11.92
C ASP A 78 7.87 -2.88 11.13
N ARG A 79 8.16 -2.77 9.82
CA ARG A 79 8.40 -3.88 8.88
C ARG A 79 7.25 -4.89 8.84
N VAL A 80 6.06 -4.51 9.28
CA VAL A 80 4.85 -5.32 9.28
C VAL A 80 4.44 -5.57 7.83
N PRO A 81 4.40 -6.83 7.34
CA PRO A 81 3.91 -7.14 6.00
C PRO A 81 2.56 -6.51 5.71
N VAL A 82 2.35 -6.02 4.47
CA VAL A 82 1.09 -5.35 4.12
C VAL A 82 -0.11 -6.26 4.35
N ALA A 83 0.05 -7.58 4.19
CA ALA A 83 -1.01 -8.55 4.47
C ALA A 83 -1.59 -8.46 5.89
N TYR A 84 -0.78 -8.12 6.90
CA TYR A 84 -1.27 -7.92 8.27
C TYR A 84 -1.91 -6.55 8.47
N LEU A 85 -1.46 -5.54 7.72
CA LEU A 85 -2.06 -4.19 7.74
C LEU A 85 -3.44 -4.17 7.10
N THR A 86 -3.61 -4.93 6.01
CA THR A 86 -4.88 -5.11 5.29
C THR A 86 -5.72 -6.25 5.85
N LYS A 87 -5.14 -7.08 6.74
CA LYS A 87 -5.70 -8.36 7.20
C LYS A 87 -6.06 -9.31 6.06
N GLU A 88 -5.37 -9.20 4.93
CA GLU A 88 -5.60 -9.99 3.72
C GLU A 88 -4.27 -10.39 3.09
N ALA A 89 -4.04 -11.69 2.88
CA ALA A 89 -2.96 -12.21 2.04
C ALA A 89 -3.48 -12.78 0.72
N LEU A 90 -2.64 -12.69 -0.31
CA LEU A 90 -2.90 -13.25 -1.64
C LEU A 90 -2.11 -14.55 -1.83
N LEU A 91 -2.79 -15.58 -2.35
CA LEU A 91 -2.16 -16.80 -2.87
C LEU A 91 -2.78 -17.12 -4.24
N GLY A 92 -2.12 -16.64 -5.30
CA GLY A 92 -2.70 -16.64 -6.64
C GLY A 92 -3.95 -15.75 -6.69
N GLU A 93 -5.05 -16.27 -7.24
CA GLU A 93 -6.35 -15.58 -7.32
C GLU A 93 -7.12 -15.54 -5.98
N TYR A 94 -6.64 -16.27 -4.97
CA TYR A 94 -7.37 -16.46 -3.72
C TYR A 94 -6.93 -15.44 -2.66
N ARG A 95 -7.91 -14.80 -2.03
CA ARG A 95 -7.73 -13.89 -0.91
C ARG A 95 -8.01 -14.62 0.40
N PHE A 96 -7.07 -14.54 1.32
CA PHE A 96 -7.17 -15.13 2.64
C PHE A 96 -7.17 -14.03 3.69
N TYR A 97 -8.04 -14.13 4.68
CA TYR A 97 -7.92 -13.30 5.87
C TYR A 97 -6.68 -13.75 6.66
N VAL A 98 -5.81 -12.81 7.02
CA VAL A 98 -4.57 -13.07 7.74
C VAL A 98 -4.47 -12.17 8.97
N ASP A 99 -4.06 -12.74 10.10
CA ASP A 99 -3.83 -12.08 11.37
C ASP A 99 -2.43 -12.46 11.88
N GLU A 100 -1.88 -11.71 12.84
CA GLU A 100 -0.53 -11.84 13.44
C GLU A 100 -0.28 -13.19 14.16
N ARG A 101 -1.18 -14.18 14.01
CA ARG A 101 -1.20 -15.47 14.71
C ARG A 101 -0.83 -16.67 13.82
N VAL A 102 -0.53 -16.44 12.55
CA VAL A 102 -0.08 -17.47 11.58
C VAL A 102 1.37 -17.28 11.19
#